data_AF-T1EQ15-F1
#
_entry.id   AF-T1EQ15-F1
#
_cell.length_a   1.000
_cell.length_b   1.000
_cell.length_c   1.000
_cell.angle_alpha   90.00
_cell.angle_beta   90.00
_cell.angle_gamma   90.00
#
_symmetry.space_group_name_H-M   'P 1'
#
loop_
_entity.id
_entity.type
_entity.pdbx_description
1 polymer ?
#
loop_
_entity_poly.entity_id
_entity_poly.type
_entity_poly.pdbx_seq_one_letter_code
_entity_poly.pdbx_strand_id
1 'polypeptide(L)'
;MCPKQTVGLVNVIVTEDHDVSGYRIKMVTDDREEVCNHIICKGYKLTKKCEEKRNHSCSWTALDFATDDPVMKTFNVTFSSSVSLELFCQLFNEGLKLAEDQDLTVSRHAYNLGQESGSADGL
;
A
#
# COMPACT_ATOMS: atom_id res chain seq x y z
N MET A 1 5.82 15.34 16.26
CA MET A 1 6.28 14.01 15.79
C MET A 1 5.05 13.24 15.34
N CYS A 2 5.08 12.59 14.18
CA CYS A 2 4.02 11.64 13.85
C CYS A 2 4.10 10.46 14.83
N PRO A 3 2.98 10.01 15.43
CA PRO A 3 2.99 8.86 16.32
C PRO A 3 3.52 7.64 15.57
N LYS A 4 4.51 6.96 16.14
CA LYS A 4 5.00 5.67 15.63
C LYS A 4 4.17 4.58 16.30
N GLN A 5 3.47 3.79 15.50
CA GLN A 5 2.75 2.61 15.96
C GLN A 5 3.46 1.37 15.43
N THR A 6 3.85 0.48 16.33
CA THR A 6 4.36 -0.85 15.95
C THR A 6 3.18 -1.79 15.90
N VAL A 7 2.87 -2.31 14.71
CA VAL A 7 1.76 -3.23 14.50
C VAL A 7 2.15 -4.67 14.88
N GLY A 8 3.38 -5.10 14.58
CA GLY A 8 3.87 -6.45 14.84
C GLY A 8 4.12 -7.26 13.57
N LEU A 9 3.90 -8.57 13.63
CA LEU A 9 4.01 -9.47 12.47
C LEU A 9 2.77 -9.32 11.59
N VAL A 10 3.01 -9.23 10.28
CA VAL A 10 1.96 -9.06 9.27
C VAL A 10 2.30 -9.85 8.02
N ASN A 11 1.27 -10.26 7.30
CA ASN A 11 1.37 -10.77 5.94
C ASN A 11 1.24 -9.59 4.97
N VAL A 12 2.28 -9.36 4.16
CA VAL A 12 2.26 -8.36 3.08
C VAL A 12 1.76 -9.04 1.81
N ILE A 13 0.66 -8.55 1.27
CA ILE A 13 -0.03 -9.11 0.11
C ILE A 13 -0.10 -8.03 -0.97
N VAL A 14 0.32 -8.36 -2.19
CA VAL A 14 0.19 -7.49 -3.36
C VAL A 14 -0.68 -8.19 -4.38
N THR A 15 -1.76 -7.54 -4.82
CA THR A 15 -2.70 -8.07 -5.81
C THR A 15 -2.95 -7.06 -6.92
N GLU A 16 -3.24 -7.53 -8.12
CA GLU A 16 -3.85 -6.67 -9.14
C GLU A 16 -5.31 -6.36 -8.74
N ASP A 17 -5.70 -5.12 -8.91
CA ASP A 17 -7.04 -4.61 -8.67
C ASP A 17 -7.61 -4.15 -10.02
N HIS A 18 -8.55 -4.94 -10.55
CA HIS A 18 -9.11 -4.73 -11.88
C HIS A 18 -10.13 -3.59 -11.92
N ASP A 19 -10.69 -3.18 -10.79
CA ASP A 19 -11.67 -2.09 -10.74
C ASP A 19 -10.99 -0.74 -10.99
N VAL A 20 -9.76 -0.59 -10.52
CA VAL A 20 -8.94 0.61 -10.74
C VAL A 20 -7.77 0.39 -11.70
N SER A 21 -7.62 -0.80 -12.28
CA SER A 21 -6.49 -1.21 -13.13
C SER A 21 -5.13 -0.88 -12.51
N GLY A 22 -4.94 -1.26 -11.24
CA GLY A 22 -3.75 -0.91 -10.45
C GLY A 22 -3.31 -2.05 -9.54
N TYR A 23 -2.20 -1.86 -8.82
CA TYR A 23 -1.74 -2.84 -7.83
C TYR A 23 -2.15 -2.38 -6.43
N ARG A 24 -2.74 -3.27 -5.64
CA ARG A 24 -3.14 -3.04 -4.25
C ARG A 24 -2.15 -3.69 -3.30
N ILE A 25 -1.76 -2.96 -2.26
CA ILE A 25 -1.00 -3.48 -1.12
C ILE A 25 -1.98 -3.62 0.04
N LYS A 26 -2.05 -4.84 0.59
CA LYS A 26 -2.69 -5.14 1.86
C LYS A 26 -1.68 -5.66 2.87
N MET A 27 -1.81 -5.23 4.12
CA MET A 27 -1.10 -5.88 5.24
C MET A 27 -2.12 -6.34 6.26
N VAL A 28 -2.02 -7.60 6.66
CA VAL A 28 -2.98 -8.24 7.56
C VAL A 28 -2.22 -8.90 8.71
N THR A 29 -2.66 -8.68 9.95
CA THR A 29 -2.09 -9.31 11.15
C THR A 29 -2.50 -10.79 11.26
N ASP A 30 -1.87 -11.52 12.18
CA ASP A 30 -2.25 -12.91 12.45
C ASP A 30 -3.71 -13.03 12.97
N ASP A 31 -4.21 -11.99 13.64
CA ASP A 31 -5.59 -11.87 14.11
C ASP A 31 -6.58 -11.46 13.00
N ARG A 32 -6.13 -11.43 11.74
CA ARG A 32 -6.90 -11.05 10.54
C ARG A 32 -7.34 -9.59 10.50
N GLU A 33 -6.67 -8.71 11.25
CA GLU A 33 -6.89 -7.27 11.19
C GLU A 33 -6.16 -6.69 9.99
N GLU A 34 -6.87 -5.94 9.14
CA GLU A 34 -6.28 -5.18 8.04
C GLU A 34 -5.68 -3.89 8.60
N VAL A 35 -4.37 -3.73 8.45
CA VAL A 35 -3.61 -2.59 9.00
C VAL A 35 -3.03 -1.68 7.91
N CYS A 36 -3.19 -2.11 6.66
CA CYS A 36 -2.85 -1.36 5.46
C CYS A 36 -3.71 -1.88 4.31
N ASN A 37 -4.22 -0.94 3.52
CA ASN A 37 -4.96 -1.20 2.29
C ASN A 37 -4.91 0.03 1.40
N HIS A 38 -4.10 -0.01 0.35
CA HIS A 38 -4.04 1.08 -0.62
C HIS A 38 -3.61 0.61 -2.00
N ILE A 39 -3.99 1.40 -3.00
CA ILE A 39 -3.49 1.26 -4.36
C ILE A 39 -2.15 1.98 -4.50
N ILE A 40 -1.21 1.34 -5.18
CA ILE A 40 0.05 1.94 -5.61
C ILE A 40 -0.28 3.00 -6.65
N CYS A 41 -0.26 4.26 -6.24
CA CYS A 41 -0.54 5.40 -7.11
C CYS A 41 0.76 5.97 -7.69
N LYS A 42 0.63 6.62 -8.83
CA LYS A 42 1.74 7.31 -9.49
C LYS A 42 2.35 8.37 -8.56
N GLY A 43 3.67 8.57 -8.66
CA GLY A 43 4.40 9.50 -7.80
C GLY A 43 4.69 9.02 -6.36
N TYR A 44 4.18 7.85 -5.93
CA TYR A 44 4.66 7.23 -4.69
C TYR A 44 6.15 6.86 -4.80
N LYS A 45 6.84 6.85 -3.64
CA LYS A 45 8.29 6.60 -3.57
C LYS A 45 8.59 5.54 -2.52
N LEU A 46 9.21 4.45 -2.96
CA LEU A 46 9.74 3.41 -2.09
C LEU A 46 11.21 3.68 -1.79
N THR A 47 11.56 3.72 -0.52
CA THR A 47 12.95 3.85 -0.06
C THR A 47 13.38 2.52 0.57
N LYS A 48 14.33 1.82 -0.07
CA LYS A 48 15.02 0.67 0.56
C LYS A 48 15.99 1.21 1.61
N LYS A 49 15.99 0.64 2.82
CA LYS A 49 16.96 0.98 3.86
C LYS A 49 18.09 -0.05 3.83
N CYS A 50 19.22 0.31 3.25
CA CYS A 50 20.37 -0.59 3.07
C CYS A 50 21.51 -0.34 4.08
N GLU A 51 21.29 0.49 5.11
CA GLU A 51 22.36 0.98 5.99
C GLU A 51 23.07 -0.11 6.79
N GLU A 52 22.44 -1.27 6.98
CA GLU A 52 23.05 -2.42 7.66
C GLU A 52 22.78 -3.71 6.87
N LYS A 53 23.81 -4.56 6.72
CA LYS A 53 23.76 -5.84 5.96
C LYS A 53 22.65 -6.82 6.39
N ARG A 54 21.93 -6.55 7.49
CA ARG A 54 20.85 -7.37 8.06
C ARG A 54 19.49 -6.68 8.08
N ASN A 55 19.39 -5.44 7.61
CA ASN A 55 18.13 -4.70 7.65
C ASN A 55 17.42 -4.82 6.31
N HIS A 56 16.57 -5.83 6.18
CA HIS A 56 15.77 -6.07 4.97
C HIS A 56 14.50 -5.21 5.02
N SER A 57 14.65 -3.89 5.13
CA SER A 57 13.49 -3.00 5.28
C SER A 57 13.33 -1.98 4.17
N CYS A 58 12.10 -1.54 4.01
CA CYS A 58 11.74 -0.42 3.14
C CYS A 58 10.71 0.48 3.82
N SER A 59 10.56 1.67 3.28
CA SER A 59 9.53 2.61 3.70
C SER A 59 8.95 3.39 2.53
N TRP A 60 7.67 3.68 2.61
CA TRP A 60 6.94 4.53 1.66
C TRP A 60 5.81 5.26 2.38
N THR A 61 5.28 6.31 1.75
CA THR A 61 4.11 7.04 2.23
C THR A 61 2.99 6.90 1.22
N ALA A 62 1.77 6.58 1.68
CA ALA A 62 0.59 6.40 0.85
C ALA A 62 -0.69 6.87 1.56
N LEU A 63 -1.73 7.17 0.79
CA LEU A 63 -3.09 7.31 1.31
C LEU A 63 -3.68 5.91 1.55
N ASP A 64 -3.95 5.59 2.80
CA ASP A 64 -4.34 4.28 3.29
C ASP A 64 -5.81 4.22 3.68
N PHE A 65 -6.48 3.11 3.36
CA PHE A 65 -7.91 2.88 3.52
C PHE A 65 -8.23 1.71 4.47
N ALA A 66 -7.28 1.30 5.32
CA ALA A 66 -7.53 0.24 6.31
C ALA A 66 -8.40 0.71 7.50
N THR A 67 -8.68 2.00 7.59
CA THR A 67 -9.54 2.63 8.61
C THR A 67 -10.75 3.28 7.94
N ASP A 68 -11.78 3.61 8.72
CA ASP A 68 -13.01 4.25 8.21
C ASP A 68 -12.73 5.51 7.39
N ASP A 69 -11.78 6.33 7.87
CA ASP A 69 -11.30 7.50 7.13
C ASP A 69 -9.99 7.18 6.38
N PRO A 70 -9.81 7.67 5.13
CA PRO A 70 -8.54 7.60 4.43
C PRO A 70 -7.46 8.41 5.15
N VAL A 71 -6.31 7.80 5.46
CA VAL A 71 -5.22 8.45 6.21
C VAL A 71 -3.90 8.36 5.45
N MET A 72 -3.20 9.48 5.31
CA MET A 72 -1.82 9.48 4.83
C MET A 72 -0.91 8.83 5.89
N LYS A 73 -0.36 7.65 5.59
CA LYS A 73 0.52 6.89 6.50
C LYS A 73 1.89 6.65 5.87
N THR A 74 2.93 6.67 6.69
CA THR A 74 4.27 6.21 6.31
C THR A 74 4.49 4.81 6.85
N PHE A 75 4.62 3.83 5.96
CA PHE A 75 4.89 2.45 6.30
C PHE A 75 6.39 2.22 6.44
N ASN A 76 6.77 1.40 7.41
CA ASN A 76 8.12 0.89 7.58
C ASN A 76 7.99 -0.61 7.77
N VAL A 77 8.44 -1.39 6.78
CA VAL A 77 8.28 -2.85 6.77
C VAL A 77 9.64 -3.50 6.77
N THR A 78 9.84 -4.48 7.64
CA THR A 78 11.03 -5.34 7.67
C THR A 78 10.64 -6.73 7.22
N PHE A 79 11.33 -7.23 6.20
CA PHE A 79 11.13 -8.56 5.66
C PHE A 79 12.04 -9.59 6.34
N SER A 80 11.58 -10.84 6.40
CA SER A 80 12.35 -11.94 6.98
C SER A 80 13.60 -12.30 6.17
N SER A 81 13.66 -11.90 4.89
CA SER A 81 14.79 -12.15 3.99
C SER A 81 14.97 -11.03 2.99
N SER A 82 16.19 -10.89 2.46
CA SER A 82 16.48 -9.99 1.34
C SER A 82 15.70 -10.37 0.07
N VAL A 83 15.46 -11.66 -0.15
CA VAL A 83 14.69 -12.15 -1.32
C VAL A 83 13.26 -11.64 -1.27
N SER A 84 12.60 -11.72 -0.12
CA SER A 84 11.24 -11.20 0.05
C SER A 84 11.18 -9.67 -0.12
N LEU A 85 12.19 -8.94 0.37
CA LEU A 85 12.31 -7.50 0.14
C LEU A 85 12.48 -7.18 -1.35
N GLU A 86 13.38 -7.88 -2.05
CA GLU A 86 13.62 -7.67 -3.48
C GLU A 86 12.36 -7.92 -4.30
N LEU A 87 11.65 -9.03 -4.03
CA LEU A 87 10.38 -9.35 -4.69
C LEU A 87 9.31 -8.27 -4.45
N PHE A 88 9.15 -7.83 -3.20
CA PHE A 88 8.22 -6.74 -2.89
C PHE A 88 8.59 -5.46 -3.63
N CYS A 89 9.88 -5.10 -3.68
CA CYS A 89 10.33 -3.89 -4.38
C CYS A 89 10.11 -3.99 -5.89
N GLN A 90 10.28 -5.18 -6.48
CA GLN A 90 9.97 -5.41 -7.88
C GLN A 90 8.48 -5.18 -8.15
N LEU A 91 7.60 -5.84 -7.38
CA LEU A 91 6.14 -5.69 -7.51
C LEU A 91 5.69 -4.24 -7.29
N PHE A 92 6.31 -3.53 -6.34
CA PHE A 92 6.01 -2.12 -6.10
C PHE A 92 6.35 -1.26 -7.32
N ASN A 93 7.52 -1.48 -7.94
CA ASN A 93 7.94 -0.75 -9.12
C ASN A 93 7.11 -1.10 -10.36
N GLU A 94 6.69 -2.36 -10.51
CA GLU A 94 5.73 -2.77 -11.54
C GLU A 94 4.40 -2.05 -11.38
N GLY A 95 3.87 -2.00 -10.14
CA GLY A 95 2.67 -1.24 -9.81
C GLY A 95 2.80 0.25 -10.07
N LEU A 96 3.95 0.87 -9.76
CA LEU A 96 4.23 2.27 -10.10
C LEU A 96 4.19 2.50 -11.60
N LYS A 97 4.82 1.62 -12.38
CA LYS A 97 4.83 1.75 -13.84
C LYS A 97 3.41 1.65 -14.41
N LEU A 98 2.62 0.68 -13.94
CA LEU A 98 1.22 0.56 -14.34
C LEU A 98 0.42 1.82 -13.96
N ALA A 99 0.65 2.36 -12.76
CA ALA A 99 -0.01 3.58 -12.32
C ALA A 99 0.36 4.81 -13.16
N GLU A 100 1.61 4.93 -13.64
CA GLU A 100 2.00 5.97 -14.59
C GLU A 100 1.29 5.77 -15.95
N ASP A 101 1.29 4.53 -16.47
CA ASP A 101 0.66 4.20 -17.75
C ASP A 101 -0.86 4.44 -17.74
N GLN A 102 -1.51 4.19 -16.61
CA GLN A 102 -2.95 4.38 -16.42
C GLN A 102 -3.33 5.78 -15.91
N ASP A 103 -2.36 6.66 -15.63
CA ASP A 103 -2.59 7.94 -14.94
C ASP A 103 -3.37 7.80 -13.63
N LEU A 104 -2.98 6.82 -12.80
CA LEU A 104 -3.63 6.49 -11.54
C LEU A 104 -3.04 7.34 -10.40
N THR A 105 -3.73 8.44 -10.08
CA THR A 105 -3.36 9.35 -9.00
C THR A 105 -4.11 9.07 -7.71
N VAL A 106 -3.59 9.56 -6.59
CA VAL A 106 -4.27 9.51 -5.28
C VAL A 106 -5.68 10.13 -5.36
N SER A 107 -5.80 11.31 -5.99
CA SER A 107 -7.09 11.99 -6.13
C SER A 107 -8.08 11.20 -6.96
N ARG A 108 -7.63 10.56 -8.05
CA ARG A 108 -8.48 9.69 -8.88
C ARG A 108 -8.95 8.47 -8.10
N HIS A 109 -8.05 7.82 -7.38
CA HIS A 109 -8.41 6.66 -6.57
C HIS A 109 -9.40 7.02 -5.45
N ALA A 110 -9.15 8.12 -4.72
CA ALA A 110 -10.05 8.59 -3.67
C ALA A 110 -11.44 8.96 -4.22
N TYR A 111 -11.51 9.54 -5.42
CA TYR A 111 -12.78 9.85 -6.07
C TYR A 111 -13.56 8.58 -6.46
N ASN A 112 -12.89 7.56 -7.02
CA ASN A 112 -13.54 6.32 -7.42
C ASN A 112 -14.22 5.63 -6.24
N LEU A 113 -13.56 5.58 -5.06
CA LEU A 113 -14.15 5.01 -3.85
C LEU A 113 -15.38 5.80 -3.35
N GLY A 114 -15.37 7.13 -3.49
CA GLY A 114 -16.50 7.98 -3.11
C GLY A 114 -17.76 7.82 -3.98
N GLN A 115 -17.63 7.26 -5.19
CA GLN A 115 -18.77 6.96 -6.04
C GLN A 115 -19.40 5.60 -5.73
N GLU A 116 -18.61 4.61 -5.31
CA GLU A 116 -19.11 3.27 -4.96
C GLU A 116 -19.96 3.27 -3.66
N SER A 117 -19.68 4.18 -2.73
CA SER A 117 -20.52 4.40 -1.54
C SER A 117 -21.86 5.08 -1.82
N GLY A 118 -22.11 5.55 -3.06
CA GLY A 118 -23.30 6.29 -3.45
C GLY A 118 -24.43 5.48 -4.10
N SER A 119 -24.31 4.15 -4.19
CA SER A 119 -25.31 3.30 -4.87
C SER A 119 -25.91 2.21 -3.96
N ALA A 120 -26.24 2.58 -2.73
CA ALA A 120 -27.15 1.79 -1.89
C ALA A 120 -28.20 2.73 -1.29
N ASP A 121 -29.12 3.19 -2.13
CA ASP A 121 -30.50 3.58 -1.77
C ASP A 121 -31.27 3.89 -3.07
N GLY A 122 -31.62 2.82 -3.78
CA GLY A 122 -32.58 2.84 -4.89
C GLY A 122 -33.82 2.07 -4.46
N LEU A 123 -34.91 2.81 -4.30
CA LEU A 123 -36.30 2.42 -3.97
C LEU A 123 -36.77 1.07 -4.54
#